data_AF-A0A1E3AJM6-F1
#
_entry.id   AF-A0A1E3AJM6-F1
#
_cell.length_a   1.000
_cell.length_b   1.000
_cell.length_c   1.000
_cell.angle_alpha   90.00
_cell.angle_beta   90.00
_cell.angle_gamma   90.00
#
_symmetry.space_group_name_H-M   'P 1'
#
loop_
_entity.id
_entity.type
_entity.pdbx_description
1 polymer ?
#
loop_
_entity_poly.entity_id
_entity_poly.type
_entity_poly.pdbx_seq_one_letter_code
_entity_poly.pdbx_strand_id
1 'polypeptide(L)'
;MELINGVSDILNEEQILMSEWEKRCKECHIEYSYFNQDGIVSYEKWSQLPEGKHILVILKETDALEGSLAEFLRNGGSDTYYRTWNNVARWTRMILDGIYLERVDRELLDNSIKEIAAINLKKYAGGARANNREVKKIALEDVDLLRQQVRLYQPDIILTGGWGMVSDFLHDHVWKKIVHGTIHENVKIVNGSRIYGISGLIKCARGNQLL
;
A
#
# COMPACT_ATOMS: atom_id res chain seq x y z
N MET A 1 -1.78 24.29 -14.74
CA MET A 1 -2.23 24.88 -13.47
C MET A 1 -3.29 24.01 -12.78
N GLU A 2 -4.00 23.12 -13.50
CA GLU A 2 -4.99 22.18 -12.92
C GLU A 2 -4.37 20.99 -12.15
N LEU A 3 -3.20 20.47 -12.55
CA LEU A 3 -2.54 19.33 -11.88
C LEU A 3 -2.17 19.61 -10.40
N ILE A 4 -1.84 20.86 -10.06
CA ILE A 4 -1.41 21.23 -8.70
C ILE A 4 -2.60 21.23 -7.73
N ASN A 5 -3.81 21.55 -8.21
CA ASN A 5 -5.01 21.59 -7.38
C ASN A 5 -5.44 20.18 -6.95
N GLY A 6 -5.51 19.23 -7.89
CA GLY A 6 -5.89 17.85 -7.57
C GLY A 6 -4.92 17.15 -6.61
N VAL A 7 -3.63 17.46 -6.68
CA VAL A 7 -2.62 16.93 -5.74
C VAL A 7 -2.78 17.51 -4.33
N SER A 8 -3.02 18.81 -4.25
CA SER A 8 -3.28 19.47 -2.96
C SER A 8 -4.54 18.93 -2.32
N ASP A 9 -5.56 18.57 -3.10
CA ASP A 9 -6.82 18.03 -2.60
C ASP A 9 -6.64 16.63 -1.99
N ILE A 10 -5.96 15.70 -2.69
CA ILE A 10 -5.69 14.34 -2.16
C ILE A 10 -4.86 14.40 -0.88
N LEU A 11 -3.84 15.27 -0.83
CA LEU A 11 -3.02 15.46 0.37
C LEU A 11 -3.88 15.92 1.56
N ASN A 12 -4.75 16.92 1.35
CA ASN A 12 -5.62 17.44 2.40
C ASN A 12 -6.62 16.37 2.88
N GLU A 13 -7.24 15.64 1.96
CA GLU A 13 -8.18 14.56 2.29
C GLU A 13 -7.49 13.40 3.03
N GLU A 14 -6.26 13.02 2.64
CA GLU A 14 -5.48 12.01 3.34
C GLU A 14 -5.15 12.46 4.77
N GLN A 15 -4.74 13.71 4.96
CA GLN A 15 -4.44 14.26 6.28
C GLN A 15 -5.66 14.28 7.21
N ILE A 16 -6.83 14.63 6.67
CA ILE A 16 -8.10 14.57 7.40
C ILE A 16 -8.41 13.13 7.80
N LEU A 17 -8.31 12.19 6.86
CA LEU A 17 -8.56 10.77 7.10
C LEU A 17 -7.61 10.19 8.16
N MET A 18 -6.31 10.49 8.08
CA MET A 18 -5.33 10.05 9.07
C MET A 18 -5.59 10.64 10.46
N SER A 19 -6.02 11.91 10.52
CA SER A 19 -6.37 12.56 11.79
C SER A 19 -7.61 11.93 12.43
N GLU A 20 -8.63 11.61 11.63
CA GLU A 20 -9.84 10.92 12.09
C GLU A 20 -9.51 9.51 12.60
N TRP A 21 -8.65 8.79 11.87
CA TRP A 21 -8.21 7.46 12.25
C TRP A 21 -7.37 7.45 13.52
N GLU A 22 -6.46 8.41 13.69
CA GLU A 22 -5.67 8.56 14.90
C GLU A 22 -6.58 8.87 16.11
N LYS A 23 -7.60 9.70 15.93
CA LYS A 23 -8.59 9.96 16.99
C LYS A 23 -9.34 8.68 17.37
N ARG A 24 -9.83 7.92 16.39
CA ARG A 24 -10.48 6.62 16.62
C ARG A 24 -9.55 5.64 17.33
N CYS A 25 -8.28 5.59 16.95
CA CYS A 25 -7.27 4.79 17.64
C CYS A 25 -7.18 5.15 19.13
N LYS A 26 -7.07 6.44 19.46
CA LYS A 26 -6.96 6.92 20.85
C LYS A 26 -8.21 6.61 21.68
N GLU A 27 -9.37 6.44 21.04
CA GLU A 27 -10.63 6.14 21.70
C GLU A 27 -10.89 4.63 21.83
N CYS A 28 -10.58 3.83 20.80
CA CYS A 28 -10.97 2.42 20.71
C CYS A 28 -9.83 1.42 20.92
N HIS A 29 -8.57 1.87 20.81
CA HIS A 29 -7.38 1.03 20.73
C HIS A 29 -6.28 1.54 21.67
N ILE A 30 -6.66 1.88 22.91
CA ILE A 30 -5.78 2.45 23.94
C ILE A 30 -4.62 1.53 24.34
N GLU A 31 -4.69 0.25 24.01
CA GLU A 31 -3.64 -0.73 24.27
C GLU A 31 -2.41 -0.56 23.37
N TYR A 32 -2.52 0.17 22.25
CA TYR A 32 -1.40 0.44 21.36
C TYR A 32 -0.80 1.82 21.63
N SER A 33 0.52 1.87 21.77
CA SER A 33 1.24 3.10 22.12
C SER A 33 1.32 4.11 20.98
N TYR A 34 1.28 3.65 19.72
CA TYR A 34 1.53 4.50 18.57
C TYR A 34 0.58 4.18 17.40
N PHE A 35 0.09 5.25 16.79
CA PHE A 35 -0.56 5.22 15.49
C PHE A 35 0.48 5.53 14.40
N ASN A 36 0.53 4.68 13.39
CA ASN A 36 1.39 4.83 12.22
C ASN A 36 0.59 5.35 11.04
N GLN A 37 0.85 6.61 10.69
CA GLN A 37 0.40 7.17 9.43
C GLN A 37 1.07 6.44 8.26
N ASP A 38 0.38 6.40 7.13
CA ASP A 38 0.86 5.82 5.88
C ASP A 38 0.10 6.46 4.72
N GLY A 39 0.51 6.17 3.47
CA GLY A 39 -0.12 6.80 2.31
C GLY A 39 0.81 6.98 1.12
N ILE A 40 0.56 8.03 0.33
CA ILE A 40 1.34 8.35 -0.87
C ILE A 40 2.76 8.80 -0.46
N VAL A 41 3.80 8.15 -0.99
CA VAL A 41 5.18 8.43 -0.60
C VAL A 41 5.66 9.79 -1.12
N SER A 42 5.39 10.09 -2.38
CA SER A 42 5.61 11.41 -2.97
C SER A 42 4.45 11.79 -3.87
N TYR A 43 3.67 12.77 -3.42
CA TYR A 43 2.55 13.32 -4.18
C TYR A 43 2.97 13.89 -5.53
N GLU A 44 4.14 14.53 -5.60
CA GLU A 44 4.71 15.03 -6.85
C GLU A 44 4.90 13.88 -7.84
N LYS A 45 5.60 12.81 -7.42
CA LYS A 45 5.86 11.65 -8.28
C LYS A 45 4.59 10.88 -8.63
N TRP A 46 3.71 10.67 -7.66
CA TRP A 46 2.41 10.03 -7.84
C TRP A 46 1.61 10.71 -8.94
N SER A 47 1.49 12.04 -8.89
CA SER A 47 0.71 12.83 -9.85
C SER A 47 1.28 12.89 -11.26
N GLN A 48 2.57 12.56 -11.42
CA GLN A 48 3.25 12.53 -12.70
C GLN A 48 3.10 11.17 -13.41
N LEU A 49 2.58 10.14 -12.72
CA LEU A 49 2.34 8.85 -13.32
C LEU A 49 1.19 8.93 -14.34
N PRO A 50 1.31 8.24 -15.49
CA PRO A 50 0.21 8.18 -16.43
C PRO A 50 -0.94 7.34 -15.88
N GLU A 51 -2.13 7.51 -16.47
CA GLU A 51 -3.30 6.68 -16.15
C GLU A 51 -2.97 5.17 -16.29
N GLY A 52 -3.50 4.34 -15.39
CA GLY A 52 -3.23 2.90 -15.38
C GLY A 52 -1.93 2.50 -14.66
N LYS A 53 -1.20 3.45 -14.05
CA LYS A 53 0.11 3.21 -13.42
C LYS A 53 0.19 3.56 -11.93
N HIS A 54 -0.91 3.94 -11.28
CA HIS A 54 -0.93 4.17 -9.83
C HIS A 54 -0.91 2.86 -9.06
N ILE A 55 0.19 2.61 -8.34
CA ILE A 55 0.41 1.36 -7.59
C ILE A 55 0.24 1.61 -6.10
N LEU A 56 -0.76 0.96 -5.49
CA LEU A 56 -0.93 0.90 -4.04
C LEU A 56 -0.35 -0.40 -3.49
N VAL A 57 0.62 -0.28 -2.60
CA VAL A 57 1.19 -1.40 -1.85
C VAL A 57 0.45 -1.55 -0.53
N ILE A 58 -0.10 -2.74 -0.26
CA ILE A 58 -0.79 -3.04 1.00
C ILE A 58 -0.03 -4.12 1.77
N LEU A 59 0.39 -3.79 2.98
CA LEU A 59 1.12 -4.65 3.91
C LEU A 59 0.31 -4.90 5.19
N LYS A 60 0.87 -5.66 6.13
CA LYS A 60 0.18 -6.07 7.36
C LYS A 60 0.19 -4.96 8.41
N GLU A 61 1.38 -4.59 8.86
CA GLU A 61 1.69 -3.63 9.91
C GLU A 61 3.18 -3.24 9.79
N THR A 62 3.58 -2.16 10.46
CA THR A 62 4.98 -1.75 10.59
C THR A 62 5.70 -2.58 11.66
N ASP A 63 7.01 -2.73 11.53
CA ASP A 63 7.86 -3.33 12.57
C ASP A 63 8.44 -2.20 13.44
N ALA A 64 7.83 -1.97 14.60
CA ALA A 64 8.24 -0.96 15.59
C ALA A 64 8.48 0.46 15.03
N LEU A 65 7.82 0.84 13.93
CA LEU A 65 7.89 2.22 13.43
C LEU A 65 7.12 3.13 14.39
N GLU A 66 7.67 4.28 14.73
CA GLU A 66 6.94 5.37 15.37
C GLU A 66 6.87 6.53 14.35
N GLY A 67 5.66 6.92 13.95
CA GLY A 67 5.44 7.96 12.94
C GLY A 67 4.95 7.42 11.59
N SER A 68 5.25 8.14 10.51
CA SER A 68 4.69 7.91 9.16
C SER A 68 5.54 6.98 8.31
N LEU A 69 4.93 5.92 7.77
CA LEU A 69 5.55 5.04 6.78
C LEU A 69 5.88 5.81 5.50
N ALA A 70 4.97 6.67 5.02
CA ALA A 70 5.19 7.44 3.80
C ALA A 70 6.40 8.37 3.94
N GLU A 71 6.53 9.04 5.10
CA GLU A 71 7.69 9.89 5.39
C GLU A 71 8.98 9.08 5.53
N PHE A 72 8.93 7.96 6.25
CA PHE A 72 10.07 7.04 6.38
C PHE A 72 10.60 6.63 5.01
N LEU A 73 9.72 6.22 4.09
CA LEU A 73 10.09 5.81 2.74
C LEU A 73 10.59 6.97 1.87
N ARG A 74 9.94 8.13 1.95
CA ARG A 74 10.33 9.34 1.21
C ARG A 74 11.75 9.77 1.55
N ASN A 75 12.14 9.61 2.82
CA ASN A 75 13.45 9.96 3.36
C ASN A 75 14.48 8.83 3.23
N GLY A 76 14.18 7.79 2.43
CA GLY A 76 15.11 6.70 2.11
C GLY A 76 15.08 5.53 3.09
N GLY A 77 14.23 5.52 4.11
CA GLY A 77 14.10 4.42 5.06
C GLY A 77 15.34 4.18 5.94
N SER A 78 15.41 3.00 6.56
CA SER A 78 16.52 2.57 7.40
C SER A 78 17.56 1.77 6.61
N ASP A 79 18.73 1.50 7.18
CA ASP A 79 19.77 0.70 6.53
C ASP A 79 19.32 -0.72 6.16
N THR A 80 18.26 -1.25 6.79
CA THR A 80 17.76 -2.61 6.55
C THR A 80 16.44 -2.67 5.77
N TYR A 81 15.87 -1.52 5.40
CA TYR A 81 14.55 -1.49 4.78
C TYR A 81 14.52 -2.16 3.39
N TYR A 82 15.68 -2.24 2.72
CA TYR A 82 15.85 -2.93 1.44
C TYR A 82 15.33 -4.37 1.43
N ARG A 83 15.26 -5.05 2.59
CA ARG A 83 14.79 -6.44 2.71
C ARG A 83 13.35 -6.62 2.20
N THR A 84 12.48 -5.67 2.51
CA THR A 84 11.10 -5.65 2.02
C THR A 84 11.02 -4.87 0.72
N TRP A 85 11.66 -3.71 0.68
CA TRP A 85 11.41 -2.71 -0.36
C TRP A 85 12.14 -3.00 -1.68
N ASN A 86 13.20 -3.81 -1.71
CA ASN A 86 13.79 -4.26 -2.98
C ASN A 86 12.80 -5.05 -3.83
N ASN A 87 11.97 -5.88 -3.19
CA ASN A 87 10.97 -6.64 -3.92
C ASN A 87 9.84 -5.75 -4.43
N VAL A 88 9.43 -4.76 -3.64
CA VAL A 88 8.47 -3.75 -4.09
C VAL A 88 9.04 -3.00 -5.29
N ALA A 89 10.28 -2.50 -5.22
CA ALA A 89 10.93 -1.79 -6.33
C ALA A 89 11.01 -2.64 -7.61
N ARG A 90 11.33 -3.93 -7.51
CA ARG A 90 11.31 -4.86 -8.67
C ARG A 90 9.94 -4.91 -9.33
N TRP A 91 8.88 -5.05 -8.53
CA TRP A 91 7.52 -5.07 -9.06
C TRP A 91 7.11 -3.71 -9.62
N THR A 92 7.46 -2.62 -8.96
CA THR A 92 7.21 -1.27 -9.47
C THR A 92 7.86 -1.09 -10.83
N ARG A 93 9.16 -1.39 -11.00
CA ARG A 93 9.83 -1.29 -12.32
C ARG A 93 9.24 -2.23 -13.36
N MET A 94 8.89 -3.46 -12.97
CA MET A 94 8.25 -4.41 -13.89
C MET A 94 6.90 -3.88 -14.39
N ILE A 95 6.08 -3.32 -13.49
CA ILE A 95 4.74 -2.81 -13.82
C ILE A 95 4.82 -1.51 -14.62
N LEU A 96 5.70 -0.59 -14.23
CA LEU A 96 5.82 0.72 -14.85
C LEU A 96 6.52 0.63 -16.21
N ASP A 97 7.65 -0.09 -16.25
CA ASP A 97 8.60 -0.04 -17.34
C ASP A 97 8.71 -1.36 -18.13
N GLY A 98 8.11 -2.45 -17.64
CA GLY A 98 8.24 -3.78 -18.24
C GLY A 98 9.61 -4.44 -18.01
N ILE A 99 10.39 -3.93 -17.05
CA ILE A 99 11.78 -4.36 -16.83
C ILE A 99 11.88 -5.22 -15.57
N TYR A 100 12.48 -6.41 -15.71
CA TYR A 100 12.92 -7.21 -14.55
C TYR A 100 14.28 -6.74 -14.05
N LEU A 101 14.37 -6.44 -12.75
CA LEU A 101 15.63 -6.08 -12.12
C LEU A 101 16.22 -7.25 -11.34
N GLU A 102 17.34 -7.78 -11.84
CA GLU A 102 18.15 -8.74 -11.07
C GLU A 102 18.71 -8.10 -9.80
N ARG A 103 19.27 -6.89 -9.95
CA ARG A 103 19.85 -6.10 -8.86
C ARG A 103 19.08 -4.80 -8.68
N VAL A 104 18.89 -4.42 -7.44
CA VAL A 104 18.28 -3.15 -7.03
C VAL A 104 19.34 -2.43 -6.21
N ASP A 105 19.93 -1.38 -6.76
CA ASP A 105 20.79 -0.48 -6.01
C ASP A 105 19.95 0.52 -5.21
N ARG A 106 20.63 1.32 -4.37
CA ARG A 106 19.96 2.21 -3.42
C ARG A 106 19.24 3.37 -4.12
N GLU A 107 19.85 3.95 -5.16
CA GLU A 107 19.24 5.08 -5.88
C GLU A 107 17.98 4.63 -6.61
N LEU A 108 18.05 3.49 -7.31
CA LEU A 108 16.91 2.90 -7.99
C LEU A 108 15.80 2.54 -7.00
N LEU A 109 16.16 1.96 -5.85
CA LEU A 109 15.21 1.67 -4.77
C LEU A 109 14.49 2.94 -4.33
N ASP A 110 15.24 3.95 -3.90
CA ASP A 110 14.70 5.19 -3.33
C ASP A 110 13.81 5.93 -4.34
N ASN A 111 14.18 5.92 -5.63
CA ASN A 111 13.37 6.50 -6.70
C ASN A 111 12.10 5.68 -6.97
N SER A 112 12.21 4.34 -7.00
CA SER A 112 11.06 3.47 -7.27
C SER A 112 10.00 3.55 -6.20
N ILE A 113 10.39 3.69 -4.93
CA ILE A 113 9.46 3.74 -3.80
C ILE A 113 8.72 5.09 -3.72
N LYS A 114 9.30 6.18 -4.25
CA LYS A 114 8.61 7.48 -4.28
C LYS A 114 7.42 7.52 -5.24
N GLU A 115 7.34 6.58 -6.18
CA GLU A 115 6.27 6.48 -7.19
C GLU A 115 5.09 5.61 -6.74
N ILE A 116 5.00 5.23 -5.46
CA ILE A 116 3.91 4.40 -4.95
C ILE A 116 3.18 5.05 -3.77
N ALA A 117 2.01 4.51 -3.47
CA ALA A 117 1.39 4.62 -2.16
C ALA A 117 1.65 3.32 -1.39
N ALA A 118 1.89 3.42 -0.09
CA ALA A 118 2.10 2.28 0.77
C ALA A 118 1.26 2.41 2.04
N ILE A 119 0.44 1.40 2.32
CA ILE A 119 -0.42 1.36 3.50
C ILE A 119 -0.34 0.01 4.22
N ASN A 120 -0.71 0.01 5.49
CA ASN A 120 -0.89 -1.19 6.29
C ASN A 120 -2.37 -1.44 6.59
N LEU A 121 -2.75 -2.71 6.71
CA LEU A 121 -4.07 -3.11 7.21
C LEU A 121 -4.28 -2.72 8.67
N LYS A 122 -3.25 -2.88 9.51
CA LYS A 122 -3.23 -2.43 10.90
C LYS A 122 -2.30 -1.21 11.00
N LYS A 123 -2.84 -0.10 11.51
CA LYS A 123 -2.12 1.18 11.68
C LYS A 123 -1.30 1.24 12.97
N TYR A 124 -1.16 0.13 13.70
CA TYR A 124 -0.42 0.08 14.95
C TYR A 124 0.82 -0.76 14.75
N ALA A 125 1.94 -0.32 15.30
CA ALA A 125 3.20 -1.05 15.19
C ALA A 125 3.04 -2.46 15.78
N GLY A 126 3.52 -3.44 15.03
CA GLY A 126 3.69 -4.81 15.48
C GLY A 126 5.12 -5.07 15.92
N GLY A 127 5.41 -6.34 16.18
CA GLY A 127 6.79 -6.83 16.27
C GLY A 127 7.25 -7.50 14.97
N ALA A 128 8.50 -7.97 14.95
CA ALA A 128 9.14 -8.61 13.79
C ALA A 128 8.37 -9.79 13.15
N ARG A 129 7.40 -10.37 13.85
CA ARG A 129 6.45 -11.34 13.31
C ARG A 129 5.03 -10.86 13.55
N ALA A 130 4.33 -10.58 12.45
CA ALA A 130 2.95 -10.15 12.51
C ALA A 130 2.01 -11.24 13.04
N ASN A 131 1.13 -10.86 13.96
CA ASN A 131 0.04 -11.71 14.43
C ASN A 131 -1.15 -11.60 13.47
N ASN A 132 -1.24 -12.52 12.51
CA ASN A 132 -2.29 -12.48 11.47
C ASN A 132 -3.72 -12.37 12.04
N ARG A 133 -4.01 -12.98 13.20
CA ARG A 133 -5.34 -12.94 13.81
C ARG A 133 -5.66 -11.54 14.31
N GLU A 134 -4.69 -10.91 14.97
CA GLU A 134 -4.79 -9.55 15.49
C GLU A 134 -4.88 -8.54 14.35
N VAL A 135 -3.99 -8.62 13.36
CA VAL A 135 -4.03 -7.76 12.16
C VAL A 135 -5.39 -7.84 11.49
N LYS A 136 -5.93 -9.07 11.29
CA LYS A 136 -7.26 -9.25 10.70
C LYS A 136 -8.36 -8.65 11.58
N LYS A 137 -8.30 -8.83 12.89
CA LYS A 137 -9.29 -8.27 13.83
C LYS A 137 -9.33 -6.75 13.73
N ILE A 138 -8.18 -6.10 13.91
CA ILE A 138 -8.06 -4.64 13.83
C ILE A 138 -8.50 -4.13 12.46
N ALA A 139 -8.02 -4.75 11.38
CA ALA A 139 -8.39 -4.34 10.03
C ALA A 139 -9.91 -4.46 9.77
N LEU A 140 -10.60 -5.43 10.38
CA LEU A 140 -12.08 -5.51 10.33
C LEU A 140 -12.74 -4.36 11.09
N GLU A 141 -12.20 -3.99 12.25
CA GLU A 141 -12.72 -2.89 13.08
C GLU A 141 -12.55 -1.53 12.39
N ASP A 142 -11.51 -1.38 11.57
CA ASP A 142 -11.20 -0.17 10.81
C ASP A 142 -11.52 -0.25 9.31
N VAL A 143 -12.28 -1.27 8.89
CA VAL A 143 -12.47 -1.58 7.46
C VAL A 143 -13.09 -0.43 6.66
N ASP A 144 -13.94 0.40 7.28
CA ASP A 144 -14.57 1.53 6.59
C ASP A 144 -13.57 2.63 6.27
N LEU A 145 -12.65 2.92 7.20
CA LEU A 145 -11.57 3.87 6.97
C LEU A 145 -10.57 3.30 5.95
N LEU A 146 -10.28 1.98 5.96
CA LEU A 146 -9.46 1.33 4.93
C LEU A 146 -10.09 1.48 3.54
N ARG A 147 -11.40 1.30 3.42
CA ARG A 147 -12.12 1.51 2.15
C ARG A 147 -12.05 2.97 1.70
N GLN A 148 -12.20 3.93 2.62
CA GLN A 148 -12.06 5.35 2.31
C GLN A 148 -10.64 5.68 1.80
N GLN A 149 -9.60 5.17 2.45
CA GLN A 149 -8.22 5.38 2.03
C GLN A 149 -7.95 4.81 0.63
N VAL A 150 -8.38 3.58 0.36
CA VAL A 150 -8.23 2.95 -0.97
C VAL A 150 -9.03 3.71 -2.04
N ARG A 151 -10.23 4.20 -1.72
CA ARG A 151 -11.04 5.02 -2.63
C ARG A 151 -10.41 6.37 -2.92
N LEU A 152 -9.82 7.00 -1.91
CA LEU A 152 -9.12 8.29 -2.05
C LEU A 152 -7.96 8.18 -3.05
N TYR A 153 -7.18 7.10 -2.98
CA TYR A 153 -6.02 6.93 -3.87
C TYR A 153 -6.35 6.48 -5.28
N GLN A 154 -7.56 5.93 -5.51
CA GLN A 154 -7.98 5.39 -6.80
C GLN A 154 -6.89 4.57 -7.52
N PRO A 155 -6.27 3.57 -6.87
CA PRO A 155 -5.15 2.86 -7.45
C PRO A 155 -5.59 2.02 -8.65
N ASP A 156 -4.76 2.01 -9.69
CA ASP A 156 -4.94 1.14 -10.85
C ASP A 156 -4.52 -0.31 -10.52
N ILE A 157 -3.53 -0.44 -9.63
CA ILE A 157 -2.89 -1.71 -9.29
C ILE A 157 -2.67 -1.78 -7.79
N ILE A 158 -3.03 -2.92 -7.19
CA ILE A 158 -2.76 -3.22 -5.78
C ILE A 158 -1.74 -4.34 -5.68
N LEU A 159 -0.59 -4.05 -5.08
CA LEU A 159 0.44 -5.05 -4.75
C LEU A 159 0.32 -5.42 -3.27
N THR A 160 0.10 -6.70 -2.97
CA THR A 160 -0.03 -7.16 -1.58
C THR A 160 1.22 -7.89 -1.09
N GLY A 161 1.62 -7.58 0.15
CA GLY A 161 2.63 -8.31 0.90
C GLY A 161 2.00 -9.29 1.89
N GLY A 162 2.44 -10.55 1.89
CA GLY A 162 1.94 -11.58 2.79
C GLY A 162 0.80 -12.40 2.20
N TRP A 163 1.18 -13.41 1.42
CA TRP A 163 0.28 -14.37 0.76
C TRP A 163 -0.84 -14.89 1.67
N GLY A 164 -2.06 -14.95 1.14
CA GLY A 164 -3.20 -15.59 1.78
C GLY A 164 -3.69 -14.90 3.06
N MET A 165 -3.21 -13.68 3.35
CA MET A 165 -3.72 -12.88 4.46
C MET A 165 -4.19 -11.52 3.96
N VAL A 166 -3.29 -10.70 3.43
CA VAL A 166 -3.64 -9.34 2.97
C VAL A 166 -4.53 -9.42 1.73
N SER A 167 -4.17 -10.25 0.76
CA SER A 167 -4.97 -10.49 -0.45
C SER A 167 -6.39 -10.93 -0.14
N ASP A 168 -6.53 -11.88 0.80
CA ASP A 168 -7.80 -12.51 1.13
C ASP A 168 -8.67 -11.54 1.93
N PHE A 169 -8.06 -10.79 2.85
CA PHE A 169 -8.73 -9.72 3.58
C PHE A 169 -9.30 -8.66 2.62
N LEU A 170 -8.48 -8.18 1.67
CA LEU A 170 -8.89 -7.19 0.70
C LEU A 170 -10.05 -7.69 -0.16
N HIS A 171 -9.94 -8.90 -0.70
CA HIS A 171 -11.00 -9.51 -1.50
C HIS A 171 -12.31 -9.62 -0.71
N ASP A 172 -12.26 -10.12 0.52
CA ASP A 172 -13.46 -10.45 1.29
C ASP A 172 -14.11 -9.24 1.96
N HIS A 173 -13.34 -8.25 2.37
CA HIS A 173 -13.84 -7.18 3.24
C HIS A 173 -13.70 -5.81 2.60
N VAL A 174 -12.64 -5.53 1.86
CA VAL A 174 -12.50 -4.21 1.24
C VAL A 174 -13.28 -4.16 -0.07
N TRP A 175 -13.08 -5.14 -0.96
CA TRP A 175 -13.59 -5.08 -2.33
C TRP A 175 -15.07 -5.45 -2.51
N LYS A 176 -15.57 -6.50 -1.85
CA LYS A 176 -16.97 -6.96 -2.00
C LYS A 176 -18.03 -5.86 -1.78
N LYS A 177 -17.73 -4.84 -0.96
CA LYS A 177 -18.62 -3.68 -0.75
C LYS A 177 -18.29 -2.47 -1.61
N ILE A 178 -17.05 -2.34 -2.08
CA ILE A 178 -16.63 -1.27 -2.98
C ILE A 178 -17.34 -1.36 -4.35
N VAL A 179 -17.60 -2.58 -4.84
CA VAL A 179 -18.32 -2.81 -6.12
C VAL A 179 -19.73 -2.19 -6.15
N HIS A 180 -20.36 -1.92 -5.00
CA HIS A 180 -21.67 -1.26 -4.94
C HIS A 180 -21.60 0.27 -4.82
N GLY A 181 -20.39 0.84 -4.79
CA GLY A 181 -20.14 2.28 -4.73
C GLY A 181 -18.77 2.59 -5.33
N THR A 182 -18.74 2.67 -6.66
CA THR A 182 -17.76 3.38 -7.50
C THR A 182 -16.28 3.14 -7.16
N ILE A 183 -15.74 1.97 -7.56
CA ILE A 183 -14.36 1.88 -8.08
C ILE A 183 -14.43 1.09 -9.39
N HIS A 184 -13.64 1.52 -10.37
CA HIS A 184 -13.56 0.94 -11.71
C HIS A 184 -13.32 -0.57 -11.68
N GLU A 185 -14.00 -1.28 -12.57
CA GLU A 185 -13.93 -2.71 -12.85
C GLU A 185 -12.52 -3.25 -13.22
N ASN A 186 -11.49 -2.40 -13.22
CA ASN A 186 -10.18 -2.66 -13.84
C ASN A 186 -8.98 -2.75 -12.86
N VAL A 187 -9.19 -2.66 -11.53
CA VAL A 187 -8.07 -2.73 -10.57
C VAL A 187 -7.43 -4.12 -10.56
N LYS A 188 -6.13 -4.19 -10.85
CA LYS A 188 -5.38 -5.46 -10.88
C LYS A 188 -4.74 -5.74 -9.51
N ILE A 189 -5.01 -6.92 -8.93
CA ILE A 189 -4.38 -7.36 -7.67
C ILE A 189 -3.23 -8.32 -7.96
N VAL A 190 -2.04 -8.01 -7.45
CA VAL A 190 -0.82 -8.81 -7.59
C VAL A 190 -0.32 -9.25 -6.20
N ASN A 191 -0.04 -10.55 -6.02
CA ASN A 191 0.45 -11.12 -4.75
C ASN A 191 1.95 -11.44 -4.82
N GLY A 192 2.78 -10.74 -4.03
CA GLY A 192 4.25 -10.83 -4.09
C GLY A 192 4.89 -11.98 -3.30
N SER A 193 4.39 -13.20 -3.42
CA SER A 193 4.63 -14.27 -2.44
C SER A 193 5.72 -15.25 -2.84
N ARG A 194 6.98 -14.97 -2.44
CA ARG A 194 8.21 -15.75 -2.72
C ARG A 194 8.64 -15.75 -4.19
N ILE A 195 9.80 -15.16 -4.47
CA ILE A 195 10.56 -15.47 -5.70
C ILE A 195 12.02 -15.67 -5.31
N TYR A 196 12.32 -16.89 -4.83
CA TYR A 196 13.52 -17.57 -5.27
C TYR A 196 13.06 -18.43 -6.46
N GLY A 197 13.60 -18.17 -7.65
CA GLY A 197 13.36 -19.03 -8.81
C GLY A 197 12.16 -18.63 -9.67
N ILE A 198 12.44 -18.58 -10.96
CA ILE A 198 11.53 -18.39 -12.08
C ILE A 198 10.47 -19.52 -12.06
N SER A 199 9.26 -19.25 -11.55
CA SER A 199 7.99 -19.89 -11.97
C SER A 199 6.88 -19.53 -10.98
N GLY A 200 5.99 -18.60 -11.34
CA GLY A 200 4.87 -18.24 -10.47
C GLY A 200 4.07 -17.05 -10.97
N LEU A 201 3.68 -17.09 -12.24
CA LEU A 201 2.75 -16.14 -12.83
C LEU A 201 1.46 -16.03 -11.99
N ILE A 202 1.27 -14.82 -11.45
CA ILE A 202 0.04 -14.08 -11.16
C ILE A 202 -1.25 -14.87 -11.48
N LYS A 203 -1.94 -15.39 -10.46
CA LYS A 203 -3.37 -15.71 -10.58
C LYS A 203 -4.15 -14.41 -10.38
N CYS A 204 -4.39 -13.71 -11.49
CA CYS A 204 -5.37 -12.64 -11.55
C CYS A 204 -6.75 -13.25 -11.29
N ALA A 205 -7.50 -12.73 -10.30
CA ALA A 205 -8.85 -13.18 -10.05
C ALA A 205 -9.77 -12.67 -11.18
N ARG A 206 -9.94 -13.55 -12.18
CA ARG A 206 -10.93 -13.55 -13.29
C ARG A 206 -10.76 -12.50 -14.38
N GLY A 207 -10.46 -13.00 -15.58
CA GLY A 207 -10.91 -12.42 -16.85
C GLY A 207 -9.82 -11.84 -17.73
N ASN A 208 -9.13 -12.71 -18.48
CA ASN A 208 -8.39 -12.46 -19.73
C ASN A 208 -7.33 -11.35 -19.83
N GLN A 209 -6.18 -11.81 -20.35
CA GLN A 209 -5.06 -11.07 -20.94
C GLN A 209 -4.13 -10.29 -20.01
N LEU A 210 -2.93 -10.88 -19.89
CA LEU A 210 -1.68 -10.21 -19.54
C LEU A 210 -1.40 -9.14 -20.60
N LEU A 211 -1.24 -7.89 -20.17
CA LEU A 211 -0.44 -6.88 -20.85
C LEU A 211 0.81 -6.69 -20.01
#